data_AF-A0A1Y5DMT0-F1
#
_entry.id   AF-A0A1Y5DMT0-F1
#
_cell.length_a   1.000
_cell.length_b   1.000
_cell.length_c   1.000
_cell.angle_alpha   90.00
_cell.angle_beta   90.00
_cell.angle_gamma   90.00
#
_symmetry.space_group_name_H-M   'P 1'
#
loop_
_entity.id
_entity.type
_entity.pdbx_description
1 polymer ?
#
loop_
_entity_poly.entity_id
_entity_poly.type
_entity_poly.pdbx_seq_one_letter_code
_entity_poly.pdbx_strand_id
1 'polypeptide(L)'
;MIPKINTGTPRNVLGHIVSGALASAIVSGTINYKKTMQKQMSPNEAIKDTVKKTTQGGIATGSAIAAANFLGQPNGLMKALTAVSVGMAGIYAVEILDEKLGNAYSELSQDDELPQMQEVNELEGEEINE
;
A
#
# COMPACT_ATOMS: atom_id res chain seq x y z
N MET A 1 28.16 11.79 -28.62
CA MET A 1 27.27 10.59 -28.49
C MET A 1 27.52 10.01 -27.12
N ILE A 2 26.51 9.90 -26.25
CA ILE A 2 26.71 9.30 -24.92
C ILE A 2 26.94 7.79 -25.15
N PRO A 3 28.08 7.22 -24.69
CA PRO A 3 28.38 5.81 -24.91
C PRO A 3 27.31 4.92 -24.27
N LYS A 4 26.93 3.86 -24.97
CA LYS A 4 26.01 2.83 -24.48
C LYS A 4 26.61 2.16 -23.25
N ILE A 5 25.90 2.20 -22.12
CA ILE A 5 26.29 1.47 -20.91
C ILE A 5 25.90 0.01 -21.12
N ASN A 6 26.81 -0.92 -20.89
CA ASN A 6 26.49 -2.33 -20.97
C ASN A 6 25.72 -2.77 -19.71
N THR A 7 24.41 -2.89 -19.81
CA THR A 7 23.52 -3.35 -18.73
C THR A 7 23.15 -4.84 -18.83
N GLY A 8 23.82 -5.56 -19.73
CA GLY A 8 23.50 -6.95 -20.08
C GLY A 8 22.37 -7.08 -21.10
N THR A 9 21.75 -8.25 -21.16
CA THR A 9 20.58 -8.51 -22.02
C THR A 9 19.31 -7.88 -21.44
N PRO A 10 18.38 -7.42 -22.29
CA PRO A 10 17.08 -6.92 -21.83
C PRO A 10 16.31 -7.96 -21.01
N ARG A 11 15.72 -7.53 -19.89
CA ARG A 11 14.96 -8.36 -18.95
C ARG A 11 13.46 -8.15 -19.11
N ASN A 12 12.64 -9.17 -18.80
CA ASN A 12 11.18 -9.06 -18.82
C ASN A 12 10.68 -8.18 -17.66
N VAL A 13 10.09 -7.02 -17.97
CA VAL A 13 9.60 -6.06 -16.96
C VAL A 13 8.43 -6.63 -16.15
N LEU A 14 7.45 -7.27 -16.80
CA LEU A 14 6.26 -7.81 -16.13
C LEU A 14 6.63 -8.90 -15.12
N GLY A 15 7.53 -9.82 -15.49
CA GLY A 15 7.99 -10.87 -14.59
C GLY A 15 8.67 -10.31 -13.34
N HIS A 16 9.40 -9.19 -13.48
CA HIS A 16 10.05 -8.53 -12.35
C HIS A 16 9.09 -7.68 -11.51
N ILE A 17 8.00 -7.15 -12.08
CA ILE A 17 6.93 -6.53 -11.29
C ILE A 17 6.32 -7.56 -10.35
N VAL A 18 5.97 -8.75 -10.87
CA VAL A 18 5.36 -9.82 -10.07
C VAL A 18 6.32 -10.31 -8.99
N SER A 19 7.59 -10.55 -9.31
CA SER A 19 8.57 -11.01 -8.31
C SER A 19 8.89 -9.94 -7.27
N GLY A 20 8.99 -8.68 -7.67
CA GLY A 20 9.17 -7.54 -6.78
C GLY A 20 8.01 -7.40 -5.79
N ALA A 21 6.78 -7.51 -6.28
CA ALA A 21 5.59 -7.50 -5.44
C ALA A 21 5.60 -8.66 -4.43
N LEU A 22 5.88 -9.89 -4.89
CA LEU A 22 5.92 -11.07 -4.02
C LEU A 22 7.01 -10.94 -2.93
N ALA A 23 8.22 -10.51 -3.30
CA ALA A 23 9.30 -10.31 -2.35
C ALA A 23 8.92 -9.26 -1.29
N SER A 24 8.34 -8.13 -1.72
CA SER A 24 7.86 -7.10 -0.80
C SER A 24 6.73 -7.57 0.09
N ALA A 25 5.80 -8.40 -0.41
CA ALA A 25 4.73 -9.00 0.39
C ALA A 25 5.29 -9.89 1.50
N ILE A 26 6.26 -10.76 1.18
CA ILE A 26 6.89 -11.66 2.15
C ILE A 26 7.62 -10.85 3.24
N VAL A 27 8.43 -9.87 2.83
CA VAL A 27 9.22 -9.06 3.78
C VAL A 27 8.31 -8.21 4.67
N SER A 28 7.38 -7.44 4.08
CA SER A 28 6.46 -6.60 4.84
C SER A 28 5.51 -7.43 5.71
N GLY A 29 4.95 -8.51 5.18
CA GLY A 29 4.10 -9.43 5.93
C GLY A 29 4.82 -10.03 7.15
N THR A 30 6.08 -10.45 6.99
CA THR A 30 6.87 -10.98 8.11
C THR A 30 7.13 -9.91 9.17
N ILE A 31 7.52 -8.69 8.76
CA ILE A 31 7.76 -7.58 9.68
C ILE A 31 6.47 -7.20 10.42
N ASN A 32 5.35 -7.10 9.70
CA ASN A 32 4.08 -6.66 10.24
C ASN A 32 3.42 -7.72 11.12
N TYR A 33 3.60 -9.01 10.81
CA TYR A 33 3.23 -10.11 11.69
C TYR A 33 3.92 -9.98 13.06
N LYS A 34 5.24 -9.76 13.06
CA LYS A 34 6.00 -9.57 14.30
C LYS A 34 5.53 -8.34 15.08
N LYS A 35 5.30 -7.21 14.42
CA LYS A 35 4.78 -5.99 15.06
C LYS A 35 3.39 -6.20 15.68
N THR A 36 2.52 -6.95 14.99
CA THR A 36 1.18 -7.29 15.49
C THR A 36 1.26 -8.15 16.76
N MET A 37 2.09 -9.19 16.77
CA MET A 37 2.31 -10.02 17.95
C MET A 37 2.91 -9.25 19.13
N GLN A 38 3.68 -8.21 18.85
CA GLN A 38 4.27 -7.32 19.85
C GLN A 38 3.33 -6.18 20.29
N LYS A 39 2.06 -6.17 19.83
CA LYS A 39 1.08 -5.09 20.08
C LYS A 39 1.56 -3.70 19.63
N GLN A 40 2.47 -3.64 18.67
CA GLN A 40 3.00 -2.39 18.10
C GLN A 40 2.22 -1.91 16.86
N MET A 41 1.32 -2.75 16.35
CA MET A 41 0.53 -2.50 15.15
C MET A 41 -0.75 -3.33 15.23
N SER A 42 -1.87 -2.79 14.73
CA SER A 42 -3.12 -3.57 14.68
C SER A 42 -3.12 -4.55 13.49
N PRO A 43 -3.89 -5.66 13.54
CA PRO A 43 -4.01 -6.57 12.41
C PRO A 43 -4.45 -5.90 11.10
N ASN A 44 -5.39 -4.94 11.17
CA ASN A 44 -5.87 -4.21 9.99
C ASN A 44 -4.78 -3.32 9.40
N GLU A 45 -4.03 -2.62 10.26
CA GLU A 45 -2.90 -1.79 9.84
C GLU A 45 -1.78 -2.65 9.22
N ALA A 46 -1.53 -3.84 9.77
CA ALA A 46 -0.57 -4.79 9.22
C ALA A 46 -0.95 -5.27 7.82
N ILE A 47 -2.23 -5.55 7.56
CA ILE A 47 -2.72 -5.92 6.23
C ILE A 47 -2.58 -4.74 5.26
N LYS A 48 -3.04 -3.55 5.69
CA LYS A 48 -2.96 -2.31 4.89
C LYS A 48 -1.53 -2.01 4.46
N ASP A 49 -0.58 -2.01 5.41
CA ASP A 49 0.83 -1.76 5.10
C ASP A 49 1.41 -2.86 4.20
N THR A 50 1.10 -4.13 4.43
CA THR A 50 1.58 -5.23 3.57
C THR A 50 1.09 -5.06 2.13
N VAL A 51 -0.18 -4.73 1.90
CA VAL A 51 -0.75 -4.48 0.57
C VAL A 51 -0.11 -3.27 -0.09
N LYS A 52 0.06 -2.17 0.66
CA LYS A 52 0.75 -0.97 0.18
C LYS A 52 2.18 -1.29 -0.26
N LYS A 53 2.96 -1.94 0.60
CA LYS A 53 4.36 -2.30 0.33
C LYS A 53 4.51 -3.31 -0.80
N THR A 54 3.58 -4.25 -0.93
CA THR A 54 3.51 -5.18 -2.07
C THR A 54 3.37 -4.41 -3.39
N THR A 55 2.43 -3.47 -3.45
CA THR A 55 2.19 -2.64 -4.63
C THR A 55 3.40 -1.77 -4.96
N GLN A 56 3.97 -1.09 -3.96
CA GLN A 56 5.17 -0.26 -4.11
C GLN A 56 6.38 -1.08 -4.57
N GLY A 57 6.56 -2.29 -4.04
CA GLY A 57 7.62 -3.21 -4.42
C GLY A 57 7.56 -3.60 -5.90
N GLY A 58 6.36 -3.91 -6.39
CA GLY A 58 6.13 -4.20 -7.80
C GLY A 58 6.47 -3.01 -8.70
N ILE A 59 5.98 -1.81 -8.35
CA ILE A 59 6.26 -0.57 -9.11
C ILE A 59 7.76 -0.24 -9.12
N ALA A 60 8.40 -0.27 -7.95
CA ALA A 60 9.82 0.03 -7.81
C ALA A 60 10.70 -0.94 -8.62
N THR A 61 10.38 -2.23 -8.58
CA THR A 61 11.14 -3.25 -9.31
C THR A 61 10.90 -3.13 -10.81
N GLY A 62 9.65 -2.94 -11.24
CA GLY A 62 9.32 -2.74 -12.65
C GLY A 62 9.99 -1.51 -13.26
N SER A 63 9.96 -0.37 -12.57
CA SER A 63 10.59 0.86 -13.03
C SER A 63 12.11 0.74 -13.10
N ALA A 64 12.75 0.11 -12.10
CA ALA A 64 14.18 -0.14 -12.09
C ALA A 64 14.63 -1.04 -13.26
N ILE A 65 13.88 -2.11 -13.54
CA ILE A 65 14.19 -3.02 -14.66
C ILE A 65 13.95 -2.35 -16.01
N ALA A 66 12.88 -1.57 -16.15
CA ALA A 66 12.64 -0.77 -17.34
C ALA A 66 13.77 0.26 -17.57
N ALA A 67 14.20 0.95 -16.53
CA ALA A 67 15.32 1.88 -16.59
C ALA A 67 16.63 1.19 -16.97
N ALA A 68 16.94 0.04 -16.38
CA ALA A 68 18.13 -0.75 -16.71
C ALA A 68 18.13 -1.22 -18.18
N ASN A 69 16.96 -1.63 -18.70
CA ASN A 69 16.78 -1.99 -20.10
C ASN A 69 17.01 -0.79 -21.03
N PHE A 70 16.49 0.39 -20.66
CA PHE A 70 16.68 1.61 -21.45
C PHE A 70 18.12 2.10 -21.43
N LEU A 71 18.82 2.07 -20.30
CA LEU A 71 20.25 2.43 -20.22
C LEU A 71 21.14 1.59 -21.15
N GLY A 72 20.72 0.36 -21.46
CA GLY A 72 21.38 -0.52 -22.44
C GLY A 72 21.16 -0.13 -23.91
N GLN A 73 20.37 0.90 -24.19
CA GLN A 73 20.06 1.39 -25.54
C GLN A 73 20.85 2.67 -25.87
N PRO A 74 21.15 2.92 -27.16
CA PRO A 74 21.69 4.21 -27.59
C PRO A 74 20.72 5.35 -27.22
N ASN A 75 21.25 6.45 -26.65
CA ASN A 75 20.47 7.57 -26.12
C ASN A 75 19.42 7.17 -25.05
N GLY A 76 19.66 6.06 -24.35
CA GLY A 76 18.74 5.46 -23.40
C GLY A 76 18.56 6.21 -22.08
N LEU A 77 19.44 7.16 -21.76
CA LEU A 77 19.44 7.88 -20.48
C LEU A 77 18.10 8.59 -20.20
N MET A 78 17.58 9.35 -21.17
CA MET A 78 16.31 10.06 -20.98
C MET A 78 15.13 9.09 -20.77
N LYS A 79 15.10 7.97 -21.50
CA LYS A 79 14.08 6.93 -21.32
C LYS A 79 14.18 6.26 -19.95
N ALA A 80 15.40 6.03 -19.48
CA ALA A 80 15.65 5.47 -18.15
C ALA A 80 15.20 6.42 -17.04
N LEU A 81 15.51 7.71 -17.17
CA LEU A 81 15.02 8.75 -16.24
C LEU A 81 13.50 8.80 -16.25
N THR A 82 12.87 8.81 -17.42
CA THR A 82 11.40 8.76 -17.53
C THR A 82 10.83 7.52 -16.83
N ALA A 83 11.42 6.33 -17.01
CA ALA A 83 10.96 5.11 -16.35
C ALA A 83 11.04 5.22 -14.82
N VAL A 84 12.13 5.77 -14.28
CA VAL A 84 12.27 6.03 -12.84
C VAL A 84 11.22 7.05 -12.37
N SER A 85 11.06 8.17 -13.09
CA SER A 85 10.09 9.22 -12.74
C SER A 85 8.66 8.68 -12.72
N VAL A 86 8.27 7.87 -13.71
CA VAL A 86 6.95 7.22 -13.74
C VAL A 86 6.79 6.26 -12.55
N GLY A 87 7.83 5.49 -12.21
CA GLY A 87 7.83 4.64 -11.02
C GLY A 87 7.62 5.43 -9.73
N MET A 88 8.35 6.54 -9.55
CA MET A 88 8.19 7.43 -8.39
C MET A 88 6.79 8.04 -8.31
N ALA A 89 6.25 8.51 -9.44
CA ALA A 89 4.89 9.02 -9.53
C ALA A 89 3.86 7.94 -9.17
N GLY A 90 4.06 6.70 -9.62
CA GLY A 90 3.21 5.56 -9.26
C GLY A 90 3.24 5.25 -7.76
N ILE A 91 4.40 5.27 -7.13
CA ILE A 91 4.52 5.10 -5.67
C ILE A 91 3.80 6.22 -4.93
N TYR A 92 3.97 7.46 -5.37
CA TYR A 92 3.28 8.61 -4.77
C TYR A 92 1.76 8.52 -4.92
N ALA A 93 1.27 8.08 -6.08
CA ALA A 93 -0.14 7.83 -6.30
C ALA A 93 -0.70 6.76 -5.35
N VAL A 94 0.08 5.71 -5.05
CA VAL A 94 -0.32 4.69 -4.06
C VAL A 94 -0.47 5.30 -2.67
N GLU A 95 0.44 6.19 -2.24
CA GLU A 95 0.30 6.87 -0.93
C GLU A 95 -0.94 7.77 -0.89
N ILE A 96 -1.21 8.56 -1.94
CA ILE A 96 -2.43 9.37 -2.01
C ILE A 96 -3.69 8.50 -1.94
N LEU A 97 -3.72 7.37 -2.64
CA LEU A 97 -4.85 6.45 -2.59
C LEU A 97 -5.03 5.89 -1.17
N ASP A 98 -3.94 5.54 -0.50
CA ASP A 98 -3.93 5.02 0.86
C ASP A 98 -4.50 6.01 1.90
N GLU A 99 -4.17 7.30 1.73
CA GLU A 99 -4.70 8.42 2.52
C GLU A 99 -6.19 8.64 2.23
N LYS A 100 -6.57 8.74 0.95
CA LYS A 100 -7.97 8.99 0.56
C LYS A 100 -8.91 7.85 0.98
N LEU A 101 -8.47 6.61 0.81
CA LEU A 101 -9.22 5.44 1.27
C LEU A 101 -9.35 5.45 2.79
N GLY A 102 -8.27 5.79 3.51
CA GLY A 102 -8.32 5.95 4.96
C GLY A 102 -9.39 6.95 5.41
N ASN A 103 -9.39 8.15 4.82
CA ASN A 103 -10.34 9.21 5.16
C ASN A 103 -11.79 8.81 4.83
N ALA A 104 -12.04 8.24 3.64
CA ALA A 104 -13.37 7.81 3.25
C ALA A 104 -13.95 6.74 4.18
N TYR A 105 -13.12 5.77 4.63
CA TYR A 105 -13.57 4.79 5.62
C TYR A 105 -13.87 5.42 6.97
N SER A 106 -13.07 6.40 7.42
CA SER A 106 -13.32 7.12 8.68
C SER A 106 -14.58 7.98 8.64
N GLU A 107 -14.91 8.57 7.50
CA GLU A 107 -16.15 9.32 7.29
C GLU A 107 -17.36 8.37 7.30
N LEU A 108 -17.29 7.24 6.59
CA LEU A 108 -18.37 6.24 6.57
C LEU A 108 -18.64 5.60 7.95
N SER A 109 -17.63 5.49 8.80
CA SER A 109 -17.78 4.92 10.15
C SER A 109 -18.23 5.94 11.21
N GLN A 110 -18.35 7.23 10.86
CA GLN A 110 -19.00 8.25 11.70
C GLN A 110 -20.51 8.31 11.47
N ASP A 111 -21.01 7.88 10.30
CA ASP A 111 -22.44 7.85 9.99
C ASP A 111 -23.17 6.60 10.52
N ASP A 112 -22.43 5.61 11.04
CA ASP A 112 -22.94 4.35 11.63
C ASP A 112 -23.00 4.41 13.18
N GLU A 113 -23.19 5.59 13.80
CA GLU A 113 -23.67 5.65 15.18
C GLU A 113 -25.12 5.15 15.20
N LEU A 114 -25.30 3.84 15.41
CA LEU A 114 -26.57 3.25 15.81
C LEU A 114 -27.13 4.07 16.98
N PRO A 115 -28.42 4.47 16.95
CA PRO A 115 -29.03 5.17 18.07
C PRO A 115 -28.79 4.35 19.33
N GLN A 116 -28.16 4.97 20.33
CA GLN A 116 -27.94 4.34 21.63
C GLN A 116 -29.28 3.79 22.11
N MET A 117 -29.36 2.47 22.28
CA MET A 117 -30.50 1.85 22.94
C MET A 117 -30.58 2.48 24.33
N GLN A 118 -31.55 3.37 24.51
CA GLN A 118 -31.92 3.92 25.80
C GLN A 118 -32.11 2.74 26.75
N GLU A 119 -31.27 2.72 27.77
CA GLU A 119 -31.34 1.80 28.90
C GLU A 119 -32.74 1.94 29.51
N VAL A 120 -33.59 0.93 29.29
CA VAL A 120 -34.94 0.87 29.86
C VAL A 120 -34.79 0.55 31.35
N ASN A 121 -34.43 1.55 32.14
CA ASN A 121 -34.37 1.51 33.60
C ASN A 121 -35.29 2.60 34.17
N GLU A 122 -36.55 2.61 33.77
CA GLU A 122 -37.61 3.38 34.45
C GLU A 122 -38.94 2.63 34.35
N LEU A 123 -39.09 1.52 35.07
CA LEU A 123 -40.38 1.03 35.58
C LEU A 123 -40.15 0.14 36.81
N GLU A 124 -39.53 0.69 37.85
CA GLU A 124 -39.88 0.33 39.22
C GLU A 124 -40.43 1.58 39.89
N GLY A 125 -41.68 1.52 40.38
CA GLY A 125 -42.19 2.49 41.34
C GLY A 125 -43.43 3.29 40.90
N GLU A 126 -44.57 2.61 40.71
CA GLU A 126 -45.83 3.19 41.17
C GLU A 126 -46.46 2.22 42.16
N GLU A 127 -46.30 2.55 43.44
CA GLU A 127 -47.25 2.19 44.48
C GLU A 127 -48.65 2.64 44.06
N ILE A 128 -49.64 1.76 44.16
CA ILE A 128 -51.01 2.18 44.46
C ILE A 128 -51.62 1.19 45.45
N ASN A 129 -51.90 1.75 46.62
CA ASN A 129 -52.74 1.23 47.68
C ASN A 129 -54.18 1.01 47.19
N GLU A 130 -54.73 -0.18 47.46
CA GLU A 130 -56.01 -0.48 48.17
C GLU A 130 -56.49 -1.92 47.89
#